data_AF-A0A510KCD3-F1
#
_entry.id   AF-A0A510KCD3-F1
#
_cell.length_a   1.000
_cell.length_b   1.000
_cell.length_c   1.000
_cell.angle_alpha   90.00
_cell.angle_beta   90.00
_cell.angle_gamma   90.00
#
_symmetry.space_group_name_H-M   'P 1'
#
loop_
_entity.id
_entity.type
_entity.pdbx_description
1 polymer ?
#
loop_
_entity_poly.entity_id
_entity_poly.type
_entity_poly.pdbx_seq_one_letter_code
_entity_poly.pdbx_strand_id
1 'polypeptide(L)'
;MIGKIKSRKDGYLLVEILISMFIFSVLVFVISVFLKRIVIVEKAKKNNQKMYEKMYFSMDKIVLDIKNRDIRKFSYEKENNDIFIRENLIVFKLNEIFYKIEYEKGKLFVSDAENLGKFGSKVEIGKFDEAKFEKVGELLIIRLKENKNEDVRVVKI
;
A
#
# COMPACT_ATOMS: atom_id res chain seq x y z
N MET A 1 -30.61 57.39 -56.35
CA MET A 1 -29.29 56.73 -56.42
C MET A 1 -28.74 56.60 -55.01
N ILE A 2 -28.80 55.40 -54.41
CA ILE A 2 -28.23 55.13 -53.09
C ILE A 2 -26.78 54.70 -53.32
N GLY A 3 -25.85 55.61 -53.09
CA GLY A 3 -24.42 55.35 -53.17
C GLY A 3 -24.01 54.35 -52.09
N LYS A 4 -23.52 53.18 -52.52
CA LYS A 4 -22.92 52.14 -51.68
C LYS A 4 -21.83 52.75 -50.78
N ILE A 5 -22.06 52.75 -49.46
CA ILE A 5 -20.98 52.91 -48.48
C ILE A 5 -20.18 51.61 -48.50
N LYS A 6 -19.03 51.63 -49.17
CA LYS A 6 -18.10 50.50 -49.23
C LYS A 6 -17.26 50.49 -47.96
N SER A 7 -17.69 49.75 -46.93
CA SER A 7 -16.86 49.54 -45.73
C SER A 7 -15.66 48.68 -46.08
N ARG A 8 -14.48 49.29 -46.30
CA ARG A 8 -13.21 48.55 -46.42
C ARG A 8 -12.81 48.06 -45.03
N LYS A 9 -12.88 46.74 -44.80
CA LYS A 9 -12.43 46.07 -43.57
C LYS A 9 -11.08 45.35 -43.78
N ASP A 10 -10.18 45.91 -44.57
CA ASP A 10 -9.03 45.16 -45.10
C ASP A 10 -7.70 45.41 -44.35
N GLY A 11 -7.74 45.81 -43.08
CA GLY A 11 -6.53 46.22 -42.32
C GLY A 11 -6.27 45.53 -40.99
N TYR A 12 -7.18 44.71 -40.46
CA TYR A 12 -7.11 44.18 -39.09
C TYR A 12 -6.80 42.67 -38.99
N LEU A 13 -6.69 41.98 -40.13
CA LEU A 13 -6.55 40.51 -40.17
C LEU A 13 -5.35 40.00 -39.35
N LEU A 14 -4.21 40.69 -39.44
CA LEU A 14 -2.98 40.29 -38.76
C LEU A 14 -3.12 40.45 -37.23
N VAL A 15 -3.81 41.50 -36.77
CA VAL A 15 -4.08 41.75 -35.36
C VAL A 15 -5.06 40.72 -34.80
N GLU A 16 -6.11 40.37 -35.56
CA GLU A 16 -7.07 39.35 -35.16
C GLU A 16 -6.44 37.96 -35.03
N ILE A 17 -5.52 37.61 -35.95
CA ILE A 17 -4.76 36.36 -35.89
C ILE A 17 -3.85 36.34 -34.66
N LEU A 18 -3.14 37.43 -34.37
CA LEU A 18 -2.27 37.54 -33.19
C LEU A 18 -3.05 37.40 -31.88
N ILE A 19 -4.20 38.07 -31.76
CA ILE A 19 -5.07 37.97 -30.59
C ILE A 19 -5.59 36.53 -30.44
N SER A 20 -6.00 35.89 -31.54
CA SER A 20 -6.48 34.50 -31.52
C SER A 20 -5.40 33.51 -31.09
N MET A 21 -4.17 33.68 -31.60
CA MET A 21 -3.02 32.85 -31.18
C MET A 21 -2.69 33.05 -29.71
N PHE A 22 -2.74 34.29 -29.22
CA PHE A 22 -2.49 34.60 -27.81
C PHE A 22 -3.54 33.94 -26.90
N ILE A 23 -4.83 34.09 -27.21
CA ILE A 23 -5.92 33.46 -26.46
C ILE A 23 -5.78 31.93 -26.48
N PHE A 24 -5.49 31.35 -27.65
CA PHE A 24 -5.27 29.91 -27.78
C PHE A 24 -4.09 29.42 -26.94
N SER A 25 -2.97 30.15 -26.93
CA SER A 25 -1.80 29.82 -26.12
C SER A 25 -2.12 29.82 -24.63
N VAL A 26 -2.83 30.85 -24.14
CA VAL A 26 -3.27 30.92 -22.74
C VAL A 26 -4.19 29.75 -22.40
N LEU A 27 -5.12 29.41 -23.29
CA LEU A 27 -6.05 28.30 -23.09
C LEU A 27 -5.33 26.95 -23.00
N VAL A 28 -4.38 26.68 -23.90
CA VAL A 28 -3.55 25.45 -23.87
C VAL A 28 -2.70 25.40 -22.61
N PHE A 29 -2.14 26.53 -22.17
CA PHE A 29 -1.35 26.59 -20.94
C PHE A 29 -2.19 26.24 -19.71
N VAL A 30 -3.39 26.81 -19.59
CA VAL A 30 -4.31 26.52 -18.49
C VAL A 30 -4.66 25.04 -18.46
N ILE A 31 -5.08 24.46 -19.60
CA ILE A 31 -5.41 23.04 -19.70
C ILE A 31 -4.20 22.17 -19.30
N SER A 32 -3.00 22.52 -19.74
CA SER A 32 -1.78 21.76 -19.42
C SER A 32 -1.48 21.73 -17.92
N VAL A 33 -1.71 22.84 -17.21
CA VAL A 33 -1.56 22.88 -15.74
C VAL A 33 -2.58 21.98 -15.06
N PHE A 34 -3.84 21.99 -15.52
CA PHE A 34 -4.88 21.11 -14.98
C PHE A 34 -4.57 19.62 -15.21
N LEU A 35 -4.18 19.25 -16.43
CA LEU A 35 -3.78 17.88 -16.76
C LEU A 35 -2.63 17.39 -15.86
N LYS A 36 -1.62 18.24 -15.63
CA LYS A 36 -0.49 17.89 -14.75
C LYS A 36 -0.97 17.58 -13.32
N ARG A 37 -1.90 18.36 -12.78
CA ARG A 37 -2.47 18.11 -11.43
C ARG A 37 -3.28 16.81 -11.40
N ILE A 38 -4.10 16.55 -12.41
CA ILE A 38 -4.90 15.31 -12.50
C ILE A 38 -3.98 14.08 -12.49
N VAL A 39 -2.93 14.09 -13.32
CA VAL A 39 -1.95 12.98 -13.39
C VAL A 39 -1.29 12.72 -12.04
N ILE A 40 -0.94 13.75 -11.28
CA ILE A 40 -0.35 13.60 -9.94
C ILE A 40 -1.37 12.94 -8.99
N VAL A 41 -2.61 13.42 -8.99
CA VAL A 41 -3.68 12.88 -8.13
C VAL A 41 -4.00 11.43 -8.48
N GLU A 42 -4.12 11.08 -9.76
CA GLU A 42 -4.35 9.70 -10.20
C GLU A 42 -3.20 8.77 -9.81
N LYS A 43 -1.94 9.21 -9.98
CA LYS A 43 -0.78 8.44 -9.52
C LYS A 43 -0.82 8.20 -8.01
N ALA A 44 -1.13 9.22 -7.23
CA ALA A 44 -1.26 9.09 -5.77
C ALA A 44 -2.38 8.12 -5.38
N LYS A 45 -3.56 8.21 -6.01
CA LYS A 45 -4.68 7.30 -5.79
C LYS A 45 -4.32 5.85 -6.12
N LYS A 46 -3.71 5.61 -7.29
CA LYS A 46 -3.29 4.28 -7.73
C LYS A 46 -2.27 3.65 -6.79
N ASN A 47 -1.31 4.45 -6.30
CA ASN A 47 -0.31 3.98 -5.35
C ASN A 47 -0.95 3.61 -4.00
N ASN A 48 -1.84 4.43 -3.47
CA ASN A 48 -2.57 4.14 -2.24
C ASN A 48 -3.43 2.87 -2.38
N GLN A 49 -4.11 2.68 -3.51
CA GLN A 49 -4.89 1.48 -3.74
C GLN A 49 -4.01 0.22 -3.76
N LYS A 50 -2.90 0.26 -4.50
CA LYS A 50 -1.95 -0.86 -4.58
C LYS A 50 -1.33 -1.19 -3.22
N MET A 51 -1.07 -0.17 -2.41
CA MET A 51 -0.60 -0.31 -1.03
C MET A 51 -1.64 -1.02 -0.16
N TYR A 52 -2.89 -0.55 -0.21
CA TYR A 52 -4.00 -1.14 0.53
C TYR A 52 -4.24 -2.61 0.15
N GLU A 53 -4.29 -2.93 -1.15
CA GLU A 53 -4.44 -4.32 -1.63
C GLU A 53 -3.34 -5.24 -1.10
N LYS A 54 -2.09 -4.77 -1.09
CA LYS A 54 -0.95 -5.54 -0.54
C LYS A 54 -1.08 -5.77 0.96
N MET A 55 -1.45 -4.73 1.72
CA MET A 55 -1.63 -4.83 3.16
C MET A 55 -2.71 -5.86 3.51
N TYR A 56 -3.87 -5.81 2.84
CA TYR A 56 -4.94 -6.79 3.01
C TYR A 56 -4.50 -8.20 2.63
N PHE A 57 -3.85 -8.36 1.47
CA PHE A 57 -3.38 -9.67 1.03
C PHE A 57 -2.38 -10.29 2.01
N SER A 58 -1.40 -9.50 2.48
CA SER A 58 -0.41 -9.97 3.45
C SER A 58 -1.07 -10.31 4.78
N MET A 59 -2.00 -9.48 5.26
CA MET A 59 -2.75 -9.74 6.49
C MET A 59 -3.59 -11.01 6.39
N ASP A 60 -4.38 -11.16 5.32
CA ASP A 60 -5.26 -12.32 5.13
C ASP A 60 -4.44 -13.62 5.03
N LYS A 61 -3.27 -13.57 4.38
CA LYS A 61 -2.34 -14.71 4.34
C LYS A 61 -1.82 -15.08 5.73
N ILE A 62 -1.35 -14.10 6.52
CA ILE A 62 -0.88 -14.34 7.89
C ILE A 62 -2.00 -14.95 8.74
N VAL A 63 -3.20 -14.39 8.66
CA VAL A 63 -4.38 -14.90 9.39
C VAL A 63 -4.70 -16.33 8.98
N LEU A 64 -4.65 -16.64 7.69
CA LEU A 64 -4.94 -17.97 7.17
C LEU A 64 -3.88 -18.98 7.64
N ASP A 65 -2.60 -18.64 7.54
CA ASP A 65 -1.50 -19.50 7.95
C ASP A 65 -1.55 -19.80 9.46
N ILE A 66 -1.90 -18.81 10.29
CA ILE A 66 -2.06 -18.97 11.75
C ILE A 66 -3.28 -19.82 12.10
N LYS A 67 -4.38 -19.68 11.35
CA LYS A 67 -5.59 -20.51 11.54
C LYS A 67 -5.34 -21.97 11.17
N ASN A 68 -4.54 -22.22 10.14
CA ASN A 68 -4.25 -23.56 9.64
C ASN A 68 -3.01 -24.19 10.27
N ARG A 69 -2.41 -23.55 11.29
CA ARG A 69 -1.20 -24.03 11.95
C ARG A 69 -1.37 -25.42 12.56
N ASP A 70 -0.26 -26.12 12.72
CA ASP A 70 -0.21 -27.39 13.42
C ASP A 70 -0.44 -27.15 14.92
N ILE A 71 -1.48 -27.76 15.50
CA ILE A 71 -1.77 -27.71 16.94
C ILE A 71 -0.85 -28.70 17.69
N ARG A 72 0.45 -28.52 17.55
CA ARG A 72 1.51 -29.34 18.18
C ARG A 72 2.43 -28.43 18.96
N LYS A 73 2.58 -28.71 20.25
CA LYS A 73 3.45 -27.91 21.13
C LYS A 73 4.91 -28.03 20.68
N PHE A 74 5.60 -26.90 20.64
CA PHE A 74 7.04 -26.83 20.43
C PHE A 74 7.68 -25.89 21.45
N SER A 75 8.95 -26.14 21.75
CA SER A 75 9.72 -25.33 22.70
C SER A 75 10.48 -24.24 21.98
N TYR A 76 10.11 -22.98 22.17
CA TYR A 76 10.82 -21.81 21.65
C TYR A 76 11.02 -20.76 22.75
N GLU A 77 12.24 -20.22 22.87
CA GLU A 77 12.61 -19.26 23.93
C GLU A 77 12.17 -19.64 25.36
N LYS A 78 12.20 -20.94 25.70
CA LYS A 78 11.77 -21.53 26.98
C LYS A 78 10.25 -21.56 27.21
N GLU A 79 9.44 -21.20 26.23
CA GLU A 79 8.00 -21.42 26.22
C GLU A 79 7.63 -22.68 25.44
N ASN A 80 6.64 -23.43 25.92
CA ASN A 80 6.17 -24.66 25.28
C ASN A 80 4.69 -24.52 24.88
N ASN A 81 4.48 -23.96 23.69
CA ASN A 81 3.18 -23.64 23.12
C ASN A 81 3.13 -24.12 21.66
N ASP A 82 1.94 -24.16 21.08
CA ASP A 82 1.70 -24.42 19.65
C ASP A 82 1.88 -23.16 18.78
N ILE A 83 1.98 -22.00 19.43
CA ILE A 83 2.32 -20.71 18.82
C ILE A 83 3.04 -19.83 19.84
N PHE A 84 4.08 -19.14 19.40
CA PHE A 84 4.85 -18.19 20.20
C PHE A 84 4.61 -16.77 19.67
N ILE A 85 4.26 -15.84 20.55
CA ILE A 85 3.86 -14.48 20.20
C ILE A 85 4.58 -13.50 21.12
N ARG A 86 5.26 -12.52 20.52
CA ARG A 86 5.77 -11.29 21.15
C ARG A 86 5.31 -10.10 20.32
N GLU A 87 5.47 -8.88 20.85
CA GLU A 87 4.98 -7.64 20.22
C GLU A 87 5.36 -7.50 18.73
N ASN A 88 6.56 -7.91 18.32
CA ASN A 88 7.04 -7.79 16.94
C ASN A 88 7.33 -9.14 16.26
N LEU A 89 6.96 -10.26 16.87
CA LEU A 89 7.36 -11.59 16.43
C LEU A 89 6.26 -12.62 16.66
N ILE A 90 5.97 -13.44 15.65
CA ILE A 90 5.17 -14.66 15.77
C ILE A 90 5.99 -15.83 15.25
N VAL A 91 6.03 -16.94 15.99
CA VAL A 91 6.56 -18.22 15.53
C VAL A 91 5.47 -19.28 15.65
N PHE A 92 5.24 -20.05 14.58
CA PHE A 92 4.26 -21.13 14.56
C PHE A 92 4.75 -22.25 13.65
N LYS A 93 4.06 -23.39 13.69
CA LYS A 93 4.35 -24.53 12.82
C LYS A 93 3.20 -24.74 11.84
N LEU A 94 3.49 -25.00 10.58
CA LEU A 94 2.50 -25.29 9.54
C LEU A 94 3.08 -26.35 8.60
N ASN A 95 2.36 -27.47 8.44
CA ASN A 95 2.81 -28.60 7.62
C ASN A 95 4.21 -29.10 8.02
N GLU A 96 4.46 -29.23 9.33
CA GLU A 96 5.74 -29.64 9.92
C GLU A 96 6.93 -28.68 9.71
N ILE A 97 6.71 -27.51 9.09
CA ILE A 97 7.72 -26.46 8.90
C ILE A 97 7.45 -25.32 9.90
N PHE A 98 8.49 -24.78 10.51
CA PHE A 98 8.41 -23.61 11.36
C PHE A 98 8.41 -22.34 10.52
N TYR A 99 7.47 -21.45 10.79
CA TYR A 99 7.40 -20.12 10.23
C TYR A 99 7.63 -19.09 11.31
N LYS A 100 8.39 -18.06 10.96
CA LYS A 100 8.64 -16.90 11.79
C LYS A 100 8.25 -15.65 11.02
N ILE A 101 7.32 -14.89 11.58
CA ILE A 101 6.91 -13.58 11.12
C ILE A 101 7.54 -12.56 12.06
N GLU A 102 8.32 -11.62 11.54
CA GLU A 102 9.03 -10.64 12.34
C GLU A 102 8.93 -9.24 11.74
N TYR A 103 8.69 -8.26 12.60
CA TYR A 103 8.71 -6.85 12.25
C TYR A 103 10.01 -6.21 12.71
N GLU A 104 10.77 -5.68 11.75
CA GLU A 104 12.06 -5.04 11.98
C GLU A 104 12.25 -3.86 11.00
N LYS A 105 12.67 -2.69 11.50
CA LYS A 105 13.05 -1.52 10.68
C LYS A 105 11.98 -1.09 9.66
N GLY A 106 10.71 -1.03 10.05
CA GLY A 106 9.63 -0.58 9.17
C GLY A 106 9.15 -1.65 8.17
N LYS A 107 9.57 -2.90 8.34
CA LYS A 107 9.29 -3.98 7.39
C LYS A 107 8.84 -5.23 8.12
N LEU A 108 7.92 -5.93 7.50
CA LEU A 108 7.45 -7.24 7.94
C LEU A 108 8.10 -8.32 7.08
N PHE A 109 8.70 -9.29 7.75
CA PHE A 109 9.40 -10.41 7.12
C PHE A 109 8.75 -11.73 7.51
N VAL A 110 8.83 -12.71 6.59
CA VAL A 110 8.57 -14.11 6.88
C VAL A 110 9.84 -14.92 6.59
N SER A 111 10.11 -15.90 7.43
CA SER A 111 11.19 -16.88 7.24
C SER A 111 10.71 -18.25 7.67
N ASP A 112 11.11 -19.28 6.95
CA ASP A 112 10.79 -20.67 7.22
C ASP A 112 12.01 -21.45 7.76
N ALA A 113 11.76 -22.55 8.45
CA ALA A 113 12.78 -23.45 8.97
C ALA A 113 12.24 -24.88 9.16
N GLU A 114 13.05 -25.90 8.89
CA GLU A 114 12.75 -27.26 9.34
C GLU A 114 12.89 -27.39 10.86
N ASN A 115 13.77 -26.59 11.47
CA ASN A 115 14.08 -26.61 12.90
C ASN A 115 14.20 -25.19 13.47
N LEU A 116 13.70 -24.98 14.70
CA LEU A 116 13.60 -23.67 15.38
C LEU A 116 14.91 -22.88 15.52
N GLY A 117 16.07 -23.54 15.40
CA GLY A 117 17.39 -22.91 15.56
C GLY A 117 17.95 -22.27 14.29
N LYS A 118 17.39 -22.54 13.11
CA LYS A 118 17.96 -22.09 11.82
C LYS A 118 16.85 -21.67 10.85
N PHE A 119 16.29 -20.50 11.08
CA PHE A 119 15.43 -19.86 10.09
C PHE A 119 16.25 -19.48 8.85
N GLY A 120 15.68 -19.77 7.68
CA GLY A 120 16.25 -19.44 6.39
C GLY A 120 16.19 -17.94 6.09
N SER A 121 16.25 -17.62 4.80
CA SER A 121 16.26 -16.23 4.34
C SER A 121 14.97 -15.49 4.72
N LYS A 122 15.13 -14.24 5.18
CA LYS A 122 14.02 -13.33 5.43
C LYS A 122 13.42 -12.86 4.10
N VAL A 123 12.15 -13.13 3.86
CA VAL A 123 11.39 -12.62 2.73
C VAL A 123 10.53 -11.44 3.18
N GLU A 124 10.69 -10.28 2.56
CA GLU A 124 9.88 -9.08 2.84
C GLU A 124 8.45 -9.30 2.33
N ILE A 125 7.46 -9.22 3.22
CA ILE A 125 6.03 -9.37 2.89
C ILE A 125 5.26 -8.04 2.94
N GLY A 126 5.85 -6.98 3.50
CA GLY A 126 5.29 -5.64 3.47
C GLY A 126 6.15 -4.62 4.18
N LYS A 127 5.87 -3.34 3.91
CA LYS A 127 6.46 -2.20 4.62
C LYS A 127 5.34 -1.53 5.39
N PHE A 128 5.58 -1.29 6.68
CA PHE A 128 4.58 -0.77 7.59
C PHE A 128 5.25 0.19 8.56
N ASP A 129 4.57 1.28 8.88
CA ASP A 129 5.03 2.25 9.89
C ASP A 129 5.06 1.59 11.27
N GLU A 130 4.08 0.72 11.54
CA GLU A 130 4.00 -0.07 12.76
C GLU A 130 3.39 -1.45 12.45
N ALA A 131 3.91 -2.50 13.10
CA ALA A 131 3.27 -3.80 13.16
C ALA A 131 3.37 -4.36 14.60
N LYS A 132 2.24 -4.76 15.17
CA LYS A 132 2.16 -5.29 16.53
C LYS A 132 1.34 -6.56 16.61
N PHE A 133 1.82 -7.50 17.43
CA PHE A 133 1.16 -8.76 17.73
C PHE A 133 0.95 -8.89 19.23
N GLU A 134 -0.30 -9.05 19.64
CA GLU A 134 -0.68 -9.11 21.05
C GLU A 134 -1.47 -10.40 21.31
N LYS A 135 -1.07 -11.16 22.33
CA LYS A 135 -1.84 -12.32 22.81
C LYS A 135 -2.74 -11.91 23.97
N VAL A 136 -4.04 -12.10 23.83
CA VAL A 136 -5.06 -11.84 24.85
C VAL A 136 -5.89 -13.11 25.05
N GLY A 137 -5.52 -13.93 26.03
CA GLY A 137 -6.14 -15.25 26.24
C GLY A 137 -5.92 -16.19 25.04
N GLU A 138 -7.02 -16.68 24.47
CA GLU A 138 -7.07 -17.49 23.22
C GLU A 138 -7.16 -16.64 21.94
N LEU A 139 -6.88 -15.34 22.03
CA LEU A 139 -6.94 -14.43 20.88
C LEU A 139 -5.56 -13.87 20.57
N LEU A 140 -5.22 -13.86 19.30
CA LEU A 140 -4.13 -13.07 18.73
C LEU A 140 -4.72 -11.84 18.05
N ILE A 141 -4.24 -10.67 18.44
CA ILE A 141 -4.55 -9.39 17.79
C ILE A 141 -3.33 -9.00 16.95
N ILE A 142 -3.55 -8.79 15.66
CA ILE A 142 -2.55 -8.33 14.70
C ILE A 142 -2.94 -6.91 14.27
N ARG A 143 -2.07 -5.93 14.53
CA ARG A 143 -2.23 -4.56 14.07
C ARG A 143 -1.15 -4.21 13.06
N LEU A 144 -1.54 -3.79 11.87
CA LEU A 144 -0.64 -3.27 10.84
C LEU A 144 -1.05 -1.83 10.51
N LYS A 145 -0.08 -0.93 10.43
CA LYS A 145 -0.31 0.49 10.14
C LYS A 145 0.60 0.97 9.03
N GLU A 146 0.02 1.64 8.04
CA GLU A 146 0.75 2.27 6.95
C GLU A 146 0.07 3.60 6.57
N ASN A 147 0.82 4.70 6.73
CA ASN A 147 0.35 6.07 6.62
C ASN A 147 -0.83 6.38 7.56
N LYS A 148 -2.01 6.66 7.00
CA LYS A 148 -3.26 6.93 7.73
C LYS A 148 -4.14 5.70 7.85
N ASN A 149 -3.74 4.58 7.26
CA ASN A 149 -4.53 3.36 7.25
C ASN A 149 -4.02 2.42 8.35
N GLU A 150 -4.96 1.84 9.08
CA GLU A 150 -4.71 0.83 10.10
C GLU A 150 -5.64 -0.35 9.82
N ASP A 151 -5.11 -1.57 9.82
CA ASP A 151 -5.89 -2.80 9.78
C ASP A 151 -5.60 -3.62 11.03
N VAL A 152 -6.67 -4.01 11.69
CA VAL A 152 -6.65 -4.78 12.92
C VAL A 152 -7.41 -6.07 12.68
N ARG A 153 -6.73 -7.20 12.85
CA ARG A 153 -7.33 -8.53 12.77
C ARG A 153 -7.24 -9.23 14.11
N VAL A 154 -8.29 -9.97 14.42
CA VAL A 154 -8.35 -10.84 15.59
C VAL A 154 -8.48 -12.27 15.11
N VAL A 155 -7.59 -13.13 15.59
CA VAL A 155 -7.52 -14.54 15.23
C VAL A 155 -7.65 -15.37 16.50
N LYS A 156 -8.51 -16.38 16.48
CA LYS A 156 -8.56 -17.36 17.57
C LYS A 156 -7.34 -18.28 17.45
N ILE A 157 -6.59 -18.40 18.53
CA ILE A 157 -5.45 -19.30 18.68
C ILE A 157 -5.79 -20.37 19.71
#